data_AF-A0A2S7JDI2-F1
#
_entry.id   AF-A0A2S7JDI2-F1
#
_cell.length_a   1.000
_cell.length_b   1.000
_cell.length_c   1.000
_cell.angle_alpha   90.00
_cell.angle_beta   90.00
_cell.angle_gamma   90.00
#
_symmetry.space_group_name_H-M   'P 1'
#
loop_
_entity.id
_entity.type
_entity.pdbx_description
1 polymer ?
#
loop_
_entity_poly.entity_id
_entity_poly.type
_entity_poly.pdbx_seq_one_letter_code
_entity_poly.pdbx_strand_id
1 'polypeptide(L)'
;MAVLGAFTTISWWALAMVLGGVVFAWDWLWGDAHLMQAGTGAWFIGAGVVGLLASYLLAQRLGLGVAEFLALASGAARRVRWLYNLPAIAVGSMVYGGLILSKADW
;
A
#
# COMPACT_ATOMS: atom_id res chain seq x y z
N MET A 1 19.92 2.52 -8.53
CA MET A 1 19.94 3.48 -7.40
C MET A 1 19.10 4.74 -7.63
N ALA A 2 18.93 5.25 -8.85
CA ALA A 2 18.16 6.48 -9.12
C ALA A 2 16.64 6.37 -8.87
N VAL A 3 16.04 5.20 -9.11
CA VAL A 3 14.58 4.99 -8.96
C VAL A 3 14.14 5.11 -7.50
N LEU A 4 14.90 4.57 -6.54
CA LEU A 4 14.58 4.66 -5.11
C LEU A 4 14.71 6.08 -4.56
N GLY A 5 15.60 6.92 -5.11
CA GLY A 5 15.76 8.32 -4.72
C GLY A 5 14.63 9.24 -5.21
N ALA A 6 13.92 8.87 -6.27
CA ALA A 6 12.73 9.61 -6.71
C ALA A 6 11.54 9.41 -5.75
N PHE A 7 11.45 8.24 -5.11
CA PHE A 7 10.38 7.95 -4.14
C PHE A 7 10.56 8.67 -2.79
N THR A 8 11.76 9.17 -2.47
CA THR A 8 12.00 9.92 -1.22
C THR A 8 11.74 11.43 -1.35
N THR A 9 11.63 11.95 -2.56
CA THR A 9 11.33 13.37 -2.84
C THR A 9 9.85 13.64 -3.10
N ILE A 10 9.10 12.63 -3.54
CA ILE A 10 7.66 12.73 -3.77
C ILE A 10 6.94 12.71 -2.42
N SER A 11 6.14 13.76 -2.19
CA SER A 11 5.33 13.86 -0.99
C SER A 11 4.25 12.77 -0.98
N TRP A 12 3.97 12.20 0.20
CA TRP A 12 3.03 11.07 0.31
C TRP A 12 1.64 11.36 -0.26
N TRP A 13 1.18 12.63 -0.21
CA TRP A 13 -0.08 13.06 -0.78
C TRP A 13 -0.03 13.11 -2.31
N ALA A 14 1.10 13.48 -2.91
CA ALA A 14 1.30 13.37 -4.35
C ALA A 14 1.32 11.89 -4.79
N LEU A 15 1.93 11.00 -4.01
CA LEU A 15 1.85 9.55 -4.24
C LEU A 15 0.42 9.03 -4.11
N ALA A 16 -0.33 9.46 -3.10
CA ALA A 16 -1.74 9.09 -2.92
C ALA A 16 -2.64 9.65 -4.03
N MET A 17 -2.38 10.88 -4.51
CA MET A 17 -3.09 11.51 -5.63
C MET A 17 -2.77 10.83 -6.95
N VAL A 18 -1.52 10.42 -7.19
CA VAL A 18 -1.14 9.67 -8.38
C VAL A 18 -1.71 8.26 -8.32
N LEU A 19 -1.60 7.54 -7.20
CA LEU A 19 -2.19 6.21 -7.06
C LEU A 19 -3.72 6.27 -7.17
N GLY A 20 -4.36 7.21 -6.48
CA GLY A 20 -5.80 7.44 -6.57
C GLY A 20 -6.23 7.86 -7.97
N GLY A 21 -5.48 8.74 -8.63
CA GLY A 21 -5.73 9.16 -10.01
C GLY A 21 -5.49 8.06 -11.03
N VAL A 22 -4.51 7.18 -10.83
CA VAL A 22 -4.28 5.99 -11.64
C VAL A 22 -5.40 4.99 -11.45
N VAL A 23 -5.83 4.73 -10.21
CA VAL A 23 -6.97 3.85 -9.92
C VAL A 23 -8.25 4.42 -10.50
N PHE A 24 -8.47 5.73 -10.40
CA PHE A 24 -9.64 6.41 -10.98
C PHE A 24 -9.61 6.45 -12.51
N ALA A 25 -8.45 6.73 -13.12
CA ALA A 25 -8.30 6.70 -14.58
C ALA A 25 -8.42 5.26 -15.12
N TRP A 26 -7.95 4.28 -14.37
CA TRP A 26 -8.11 2.86 -14.67
C TRP A 26 -9.58 2.43 -14.58
N ASP A 27 -10.27 2.83 -13.51
CA ASP A 27 -11.71 2.63 -13.34
C ASP A 27 -12.51 3.29 -14.47
N TRP A 28 -12.15 4.52 -14.84
CA TRP A 28 -12.74 5.24 -15.96
C TRP A 28 -12.52 4.58 -17.33
N LEU A 29 -11.34 3.98 -17.56
CA LEU A 29 -11.00 3.34 -18.84
C LEU A 29 -11.62 1.96 -19.03
N TRP A 30 -11.78 1.20 -17.95
CA TRP A 30 -12.16 -0.22 -18.02
C TRP A 30 -13.54 -0.53 -17.42
N GLY A 31 -14.16 0.44 -16.74
CA GLY A 31 -15.42 0.28 -16.03
C GLY A 31 -15.30 -0.63 -14.79
N ASP A 32 -16.22 -0.43 -13.83
CA ASP A 32 -16.31 -1.12 -12.52
C ASP A 32 -16.08 -2.65 -12.56
N ALA A 33 -16.30 -3.31 -13.71
CA ALA A 33 -16.21 -4.75 -13.89
C ALA A 33 -14.81 -5.35 -13.61
N HIS A 34 -13.72 -4.61 -13.83
CA HIS A 34 -12.36 -5.13 -13.59
C HIS A 34 -11.91 -5.01 -12.13
N LEU A 35 -12.44 -4.05 -11.37
CA LEU A 35 -12.18 -3.93 -9.93
C LEU A 35 -12.85 -5.05 -9.13
N MET A 36 -13.93 -5.65 -9.65
CA MET A 36 -14.63 -6.80 -9.04
C MET A 36 -14.11 -8.17 -9.51
N GLN A 37 -13.09 -8.23 -10.35
CA GLN A 37 -12.49 -9.50 -10.75
C GLN A 37 -11.68 -10.12 -9.61
N ALA A 38 -11.82 -11.43 -9.42
CA ALA A 38 -11.09 -12.16 -8.40
C ALA A 38 -9.56 -12.00 -8.52
N GLY A 39 -9.06 -11.87 -9.75
CA GLY A 39 -7.63 -11.59 -10.01
C GLY A 39 -7.14 -10.27 -9.42
N THR A 40 -7.96 -9.22 -9.47
CA THR A 40 -7.63 -7.90 -8.89
C THR A 40 -7.62 -7.98 -7.37
N GLY A 41 -8.61 -8.66 -6.77
CA GLY A 41 -8.65 -8.88 -5.32
C GLY A 41 -7.45 -9.69 -4.81
N ALA A 42 -7.07 -10.74 -5.53
CA ALA A 42 -5.87 -11.52 -5.23
C ALA A 42 -4.57 -10.69 -5.34
N TRP A 43 -4.49 -9.79 -6.33
CA TRP A 43 -3.36 -8.87 -6.47
C TRP A 43 -3.23 -7.91 -5.28
N PHE A 44 -4.35 -7.34 -4.81
CA PHE A 44 -4.35 -6.45 -3.65
C PHE A 44 -3.97 -7.18 -2.36
N ILE A 45 -4.43 -8.42 -2.17
CA ILE A 45 -3.99 -9.27 -1.05
C ILE A 45 -2.49 -9.57 -1.17
N GLY A 46 -2.01 -9.96 -2.34
CA GLY A 46 -0.59 -10.22 -2.59
C GLY A 46 0.29 -9.01 -2.31
N ALA A 47 -0.10 -7.83 -2.80
CA ALA A 47 0.57 -6.56 -2.53
C ALA A 47 0.56 -6.24 -1.03
N GLY A 48 -0.54 -6.52 -0.34
CA GLY A 48 -0.64 -6.43 1.11
C GLY A 48 0.36 -7.36 1.82
N VAL A 49 0.45 -8.63 1.44
CA VAL A 49 1.39 -9.61 2.03
C VAL A 49 2.84 -9.14 1.85
N VAL A 50 3.19 -8.71 0.63
CA VAL A 50 4.54 -8.20 0.33
C VAL A 50 4.85 -6.93 1.14
N GLY A 51 3.89 -6.01 1.26
CA GLY A 51 4.05 -4.81 2.08
C GLY A 51 4.24 -5.11 3.57
N LEU A 52 3.54 -6.12 4.09
CA LEU A 52 3.66 -6.54 5.49
C LEU A 52 5.01 -7.22 5.76
N LEU A 53 5.49 -8.06 4.83
CA LEU A 53 6.83 -8.64 4.86
C LEU A 53 7.93 -7.58 4.79
N ALA A 54 7.79 -6.60 3.88
CA ALA A 54 8.72 -5.48 3.78
C ALA A 54 8.77 -4.67 5.09
N SER A 55 7.61 -4.42 5.69
CA SER A 55 7.51 -3.74 6.99
C SER A 55 8.18 -4.53 8.11
N TYR A 56 8.00 -5.85 8.14
CA TYR A 56 8.64 -6.73 9.11
C TYR A 56 10.16 -6.72 8.99
N LEU A 57 10.69 -6.81 7.77
CA LEU A 57 12.13 -6.73 7.52
C LEU A 57 12.71 -5.36 7.93
N LEU A 58 11.99 -4.27 7.64
CA LEU A 58 12.40 -2.92 8.05
C LEU A 58 12.39 -2.77 9.58
N ALA A 59 11.37 -3.29 10.26
CA ALA A 59 11.27 -3.28 11.72
C ALA A 59 12.41 -4.09 12.37
N GLN A 60 12.70 -5.29 11.84
CA GLN A 60 13.83 -6.12 12.32
C GLN A 60 15.17 -5.40 12.18
N ARG A 61 15.41 -4.67 11.08
CA ARG A 61 16.65 -3.90 10.89
C ARG A 61 16.84 -2.80 11.93
N LEU A 62 15.75 -2.34 12.54
CA LEU A 62 15.75 -1.33 13.59
C LEU A 62 15.68 -1.95 15.00
N GLY A 63 15.57 -3.27 15.11
CA GLY A 63 15.41 -3.98 16.39
C GLY A 63 14.05 -3.72 17.05
N LEU A 64 13.03 -3.36 16.28
CA LEU A 64 11.70 -2.96 16.77
C LEU A 64 10.63 -3.99 16.40
N GLY A 65 9.54 -4.01 17.18
CA GLY A 65 8.30 -4.67 16.78
C GLY A 65 7.60 -3.92 15.64
N VAL A 66 6.74 -4.60 14.87
CA VAL A 66 5.98 -3.97 13.76
C VAL A 66 5.03 -2.86 14.27
N ALA A 67 4.46 -3.03 15.46
CA ALA A 67 3.62 -2.01 16.10
C ALA A 67 4.42 -0.77 16.52
N GLU A 68 5.64 -0.97 17.03
CA GLU A 68 6.56 0.11 17.39
C GLU A 68 7.07 0.85 16.14
N PHE A 69 7.37 0.09 15.08
CA PHE A 69 7.73 0.64 13.77
C PHE A 69 6.60 1.52 13.21
N LEU A 70 5.34 1.11 13.36
CA LEU A 70 4.20 1.94 12.98
C LEU A 70 4.09 3.19 13.86
N ALA A 71 4.35 3.07 15.17
CA ALA A 71 4.32 4.20 16.09
C ALA A 71 5.34 5.29 15.75
N LEU A 72 6.50 4.94 15.15
CA LEU A 72 7.49 5.91 14.66
C LEU A 72 6.92 6.89 13.63
N ALA A 73 5.81 6.56 12.96
CA ALA A 73 5.15 7.45 12.02
C ALA A 73 4.69 8.77 12.66
N SER A 74 4.42 8.82 13.97
CA SER A 74 3.99 10.05 14.65
C SER A 74 5.13 11.04 14.86
N GLY A 75 6.36 10.55 15.06
CA GLY A 75 7.57 11.35 15.25
C GLY A 75 8.37 11.61 13.97
N ALA A 76 8.07 10.89 12.88
CA ALA A 76 8.82 10.99 11.64
C ALA A 76 8.47 12.24 10.81
N ALA A 77 9.48 12.80 10.13
CA ALA A 77 9.27 13.87 9.17
C ALA A 77 8.26 13.42 8.09
N ARG A 78 7.37 14.34 7.70
CA ARG A 78 6.21 14.06 6.81
C ARG A 78 6.58 13.40 5.48
N ARG A 79 7.83 13.58 5.01
CA ARG A 79 8.37 12.99 3.78
C ARG A 79 8.71 11.50 3.90
N VAL A 80 9.09 11.03 5.08
CA VAL A 80 9.45 9.61 5.33
C VAL A 80 8.36 8.86 6.10
N ARG A 81 7.34 9.57 6.59
CA ARG A 81 6.20 9.02 7.34
C ARG A 81 5.49 7.86 6.63
N TRP A 82 5.48 7.85 5.30
CA TRP A 82 4.83 6.79 4.53
C TRP A 82 5.49 5.41 4.72
N LEU A 83 6.82 5.36 4.92
CA LEU A 83 7.56 4.11 5.18
C LEU A 83 7.16 3.49 6.51
N TYR A 84 6.88 4.31 7.51
CA TYR A 84 6.43 3.84 8.83
C TYR A 84 4.94 3.47 8.81
N ASN A 85 4.15 4.03 7.90
CA ASN A 85 2.75 3.67 7.68
C ASN A 85 2.56 2.43 6.78
N LEU A 86 3.65 1.87 6.25
CA LEU A 86 3.65 0.71 5.35
C LEU A 86 2.92 -0.52 5.92
N PRO A 87 2.97 -0.83 7.24
CA PRO A 87 2.14 -1.88 7.84
C PRO A 87 0.64 -1.61 7.69
N ALA A 88 0.20 -0.36 7.94
CA ALA A 88 -1.20 0.02 7.85
C ALA A 88 -1.69 0.01 6.39
N ILE A 89 -0.85 0.45 5.45
CA ILE A 89 -1.13 0.38 4.01
C ILE A 89 -1.25 -1.08 3.56
N ALA A 90 -0.35 -1.95 4.02
CA ALA A 90 -0.39 -3.39 3.72
C ALA A 90 -1.68 -4.06 4.20
N VAL A 91 -2.08 -3.80 5.45
CA VAL A 91 -3.35 -4.29 5.99
C VAL A 91 -4.55 -3.72 5.22
N GLY A 92 -4.54 -2.42 4.90
CA GLY A 92 -5.58 -1.79 4.08
C GLY A 92 -5.72 -2.44 2.70
N SER A 93 -4.61 -2.74 2.03
CA SER A 93 -4.60 -3.45 0.75
C SER A 93 -5.16 -4.87 0.86
N MET A 94 -4.84 -5.61 1.93
CA MET A 94 -5.42 -6.94 2.16
C MET A 94 -6.93 -6.88 2.37
N VAL A 95 -7.40 -5.96 3.20
CA VAL A 95 -8.84 -5.77 3.46
C VAL A 95 -9.57 -5.39 2.18
N TYR A 96 -9.01 -4.46 1.40
CA TYR A 96 -9.58 -4.04 0.13
C TYR A 96 -9.63 -5.19 -0.89
N GLY A 97 -8.55 -5.97 -1.02
CA GLY A 97 -8.53 -7.15 -1.89
C GLY A 97 -9.49 -8.26 -1.44
N GLY A 98 -9.65 -8.45 -0.13
CA GLY A 98 -10.64 -9.35 0.45
C GLY A 98 -12.08 -8.93 0.16
N LEU A 99 -12.37 -7.63 0.25
CA LEU A 99 -13.67 -7.07 -0.12
C LEU A 99 -13.98 -7.29 -1.60
N ILE A 100 -12.99 -7.13 -2.49
CA ILE A 100 -13.12 -7.44 -3.92
C ILE A 100 -13.45 -8.93 -4.11
N LEU A 101 -12.68 -9.84 -3.50
CA LEU A 101 -12.94 -11.28 -3.61
C LEU A 101 -14.31 -11.70 -3.06
N SER A 102 -14.79 -11.04 -2.00
CA SER A 102 -16.11 -11.33 -1.43
C SER A 102 -17.28 -10.96 -2.34
N LYS A 103 -17.02 -10.10 -3.32
CA LYS A 103 -18.01 -9.63 -4.31
C LYS A 103 -17.75 -10.17 -5.72
N ALA A 104 -16.66 -10.91 -5.92
CA ALA A 104 -16.38 -11.55 -7.18
C ALA A 104 -17.33 -12.75 -7.33
N ASP A 105 -18.22 -12.70 -8.31
CA ASP A 105 -19.08 -13.83 -8.67
C ASP A 105 -18.20 -14.97 -9.21
N TRP A 106 -18.36 -16.17 -8.65
CA TRP A 106 -17.61 -17.39 -9.00
C TRP A 106 -18.33 -18.20 -10.08
#